data_AF-A0A946RYW8-F1
#
_entry.id   AF-A0A946RYW8-F1
#
_cell.length_a   1.000
_cell.length_b   1.000
_cell.length_c   1.000
_cell.angle_alpha   90.00
_cell.angle_beta   90.00
_cell.angle_gamma   90.00
#
_symmetry.space_group_name_H-M   'P 1'
#
loop_
_entity.id
_entity.type
_entity.pdbx_description
1 polymer ?
#
loop_
_entity_poly.entity_id
_entity_poly.type
_entity_poly.pdbx_seq_one_letter_code
_entity_poly.pdbx_strand_id
1 'polypeptide(L)'
;MKKRTKKTSLSLCMIVKDEEANMAECLKSIRDVVDQIIIVDTGSIDRTVEIAGDFGAEVYDFIWCDDFAAARNESIKHATGEWIPWMDADERLQESTVQNLRECLTSTVRPLCYKVTIRSLQGDGFYHDSDSYRLFSNHSGIHFEGRIHEQITLSARKAGAKEQNADFQLIHYGYNLEDEVMQGKLERNRILLERIVKDNNPNQAYYYFTLGQNYSSTDDYQQALECYDKALSLKQLEPNIEASLLNCTAQACFKLGILDRVDKLSKQSLKLIPMQAGSVYNLFKLAEAQGNESETINYLNQLLKNSKYLQNHSKQISSDTIPPVFRILTILGNAYLKAGDRTHAFQKYVEAWKETAHEEVLQKIIPLAMEIGELNTLLSILEKSVDDGDDSIDKLDLLAVVYIKQQNLTRALQVYEQLHIRYPDNIHVIKRLIGLYAKTGQNDKVEDLIIQLQ
;
A
#
# COMPACT_ATOMS: atom_id res chain seq x y z
N MET A 1 20.56 -42.58 21.82
CA MET A 1 20.87 -41.14 21.93
C MET A 1 20.08 -40.39 20.87
N LYS A 2 19.05 -39.61 21.25
CA LYS A 2 18.40 -38.68 20.32
C LYS A 2 19.43 -37.61 19.97
N LYS A 3 19.84 -37.49 18.69
CA LYS A 3 20.63 -36.33 18.22
C LYS A 3 19.81 -35.08 18.59
N ARG A 4 20.29 -34.27 19.54
CA ARG A 4 19.80 -32.90 19.71
C ARG A 4 20.14 -32.19 18.41
N THR A 5 19.14 -31.97 17.56
CA THR A 5 19.26 -31.05 16.44
C THR A 5 19.61 -29.70 17.04
N LYS A 6 20.81 -29.18 16.76
CA LYS A 6 21.24 -27.86 17.18
C LYS A 6 20.21 -26.87 16.58
N LYS A 7 19.47 -26.16 17.44
CA LYS A 7 18.55 -25.10 16.99
C LYS A 7 19.40 -24.05 16.27
N THR A 8 19.10 -23.78 15.00
CA THR A 8 19.73 -22.70 14.24
C THR A 8 19.44 -21.38 14.97
N SER A 9 20.48 -20.60 15.29
CA SER A 9 20.34 -19.36 16.06
C SER A 9 20.25 -18.12 15.18
N LEU A 10 19.48 -17.13 15.62
CA LEU A 10 19.32 -15.83 14.96
C LEU A 10 19.85 -14.67 15.80
N SER A 11 20.56 -13.75 15.17
CA SER A 11 20.93 -12.44 15.73
C SER A 11 20.28 -11.32 14.92
N LEU A 12 19.24 -10.69 15.46
CA LEU A 12 18.65 -9.50 14.87
C LEU A 12 19.66 -8.35 14.89
N CYS A 13 19.90 -7.74 13.73
CA CYS A 13 20.77 -6.58 13.59
C CYS A 13 19.98 -5.37 13.08
N MET A 14 20.02 -4.26 13.82
CA MET A 14 19.37 -3.01 13.42
C MET A 14 20.30 -1.83 13.66
N ILE A 15 20.11 -0.77 12.88
CA ILE A 15 20.61 0.57 13.19
C ILE A 15 19.40 1.43 13.56
N VAL A 16 19.55 2.32 14.53
CA VAL A 16 18.46 3.18 14.97
C VAL A 16 18.93 4.62 15.18
N LYS A 17 17.97 5.55 15.11
CA LYS A 17 18.10 6.92 15.57
C LYS A 17 16.70 7.53 15.74
N ASP A 18 16.37 7.94 16.96
CA ASP A 18 15.14 8.66 17.27
C ASP A 18 13.86 7.93 16.78
N GLU A 19 13.72 6.67 17.16
CA GLU A 19 12.61 5.77 16.77
C GLU A 19 11.76 5.34 17.98
N GLU A 20 11.62 6.18 19.02
CA GLU A 20 10.83 5.89 20.24
C GLU A 20 9.40 5.42 19.90
N ALA A 21 8.77 6.05 18.91
CA ALA A 21 7.41 5.73 18.47
C ALA A 21 7.28 4.31 17.86
N ASN A 22 8.37 3.76 17.33
CA ASN A 22 8.35 2.53 16.55
C ASN A 22 9.03 1.35 17.25
N MET A 23 10.01 1.61 18.11
CA MET A 23 10.94 0.61 18.62
C MET A 23 10.25 -0.55 19.35
N ALA A 24 9.26 -0.24 20.21
CA ALA A 24 8.59 -1.24 21.02
C ALA A 24 7.82 -2.27 20.18
N GLU A 25 6.99 -1.81 19.25
CA GLU A 25 6.22 -2.71 18.37
C GLU A 25 7.15 -3.46 17.40
N CYS A 26 8.25 -2.83 16.95
CA CYS A 26 9.27 -3.49 16.13
C CYS A 26 9.82 -4.72 16.82
N LEU A 27 10.40 -4.54 17.99
CA LEU A 27 11.04 -5.62 18.73
C LEU A 27 10.03 -6.68 19.18
N LYS A 28 8.84 -6.27 19.62
CA LYS A 28 7.76 -7.18 20.00
C LYS A 28 7.38 -8.13 18.86
N SER A 29 7.39 -7.67 17.61
CA SER A 29 7.01 -8.49 16.46
C SER A 29 7.96 -9.67 16.17
N ILE A 30 9.22 -9.59 16.60
CA ILE A 30 10.28 -10.55 16.24
C ILE A 30 10.95 -11.23 17.45
N ARG A 31 10.79 -10.68 18.66
CA ARG A 31 11.46 -11.14 19.90
C ARG A 31 11.40 -12.65 20.11
N ASP A 32 10.24 -13.27 19.90
CA ASP A 32 10.02 -14.70 20.17
C ASP A 32 10.65 -15.64 19.12
N VAL A 33 11.31 -15.08 18.11
CA VAL A 33 11.95 -15.82 17.01
C VAL A 33 13.47 -15.71 17.07
N VAL A 34 14.00 -14.64 17.65
CA VAL A 34 15.44 -14.36 17.68
C VAL A 34 16.08 -14.75 19.01
N ASP A 35 17.35 -15.12 18.98
CA ASP A 35 18.09 -15.52 20.19
C ASP A 35 18.99 -14.38 20.71
N GLN A 36 19.30 -13.39 19.85
CA GLN A 36 20.08 -12.19 20.18
C GLN A 36 19.48 -10.97 19.45
N ILE A 37 19.46 -9.82 20.11
CA ILE A 37 19.06 -8.53 19.53
C ILE A 37 20.24 -7.57 19.65
N ILE A 38 20.71 -7.06 18.51
CA ILE A 38 21.82 -6.09 18.41
C ILE A 38 21.28 -4.82 17.79
N ILE A 39 21.46 -3.72 18.52
CA ILE A 39 21.08 -2.39 18.11
C ILE A 39 22.34 -1.53 18.04
N VAL A 40 22.60 -0.94 16.89
CA VAL A 40 23.60 0.12 16.75
C VAL A 40 22.88 1.46 16.75
N ASP A 41 23.08 2.25 17.80
CA ASP A 41 22.51 3.60 17.90
C ASP A 41 23.42 4.62 17.22
N THR A 42 22.84 5.45 16.36
CA THR A 42 23.59 6.46 15.60
C THR A 42 23.44 7.88 16.17
N GLY A 43 23.09 7.96 17.46
CA GLY A 43 22.95 9.19 18.23
C GLY A 43 21.49 9.58 18.47
N SER A 44 20.70 8.67 19.05
CA SER A 44 19.35 8.97 19.52
C SER A 44 19.39 9.92 20.73
N ILE A 45 18.41 10.82 20.81
CA ILE A 45 18.19 11.75 21.93
C ILE A 45 16.87 11.52 22.65
N ASP A 46 16.02 10.64 22.12
CA ASP A 46 14.75 10.20 22.70
C ASP A 46 14.91 8.90 23.51
N ARG A 47 13.80 8.22 23.84
CA ARG A 47 13.83 6.98 24.65
C ARG A 47 14.10 5.71 23.83
N THR A 48 14.55 5.82 22.57
CA THR A 48 14.81 4.66 21.70
C THR A 48 15.74 3.62 22.35
N VAL A 49 16.85 4.07 22.93
CA VAL A 49 17.85 3.19 23.55
C VAL A 49 17.31 2.55 24.84
N GLU A 50 16.55 3.30 25.64
CA GLU A 50 15.89 2.78 26.84
C GLU A 50 14.92 1.65 26.47
N ILE A 51 14.05 1.89 25.48
CA ILE A 51 13.09 0.90 24.99
C ILE A 51 13.82 -0.33 24.44
N ALA A 52 14.90 -0.17 23.68
CA ALA A 52 15.70 -1.31 23.21
C ALA A 52 16.21 -2.18 24.37
N GLY A 53 16.70 -1.54 25.44
CA GLY A 53 17.17 -2.19 26.65
C GLY A 53 16.09 -3.02 27.36
N ASP A 54 14.85 -2.54 27.42
CA ASP A 54 13.71 -3.26 28.02
C ASP A 54 13.40 -4.59 27.31
N PHE A 55 13.75 -4.71 26.03
CA PHE A 55 13.62 -5.94 25.25
C PHE A 55 14.83 -6.88 25.37
N GLY A 56 15.86 -6.48 26.12
CA GLY A 56 17.11 -7.22 26.29
C GLY A 56 18.08 -7.06 25.12
N ALA A 57 17.99 -5.95 24.38
CA ALA A 57 18.93 -5.66 23.31
C ALA A 57 20.33 -5.34 23.82
N GLU A 58 21.34 -5.80 23.09
CA GLU A 58 22.71 -5.30 23.20
C GLU A 58 22.82 -4.02 22.36
N VAL A 59 22.99 -2.87 23.02
CA VAL A 59 23.05 -1.57 22.36
C VAL A 59 24.50 -1.09 22.26
N TYR A 60 24.91 -0.67 21.07
CA TYR A 60 26.25 -0.19 20.75
C TYR A 60 26.18 1.21 20.12
N ASP A 61 26.99 2.15 20.62
CA ASP A 61 27.09 3.49 20.05
C ASP A 61 27.90 3.51 18.75
N PHE A 62 27.43 4.24 17.74
CA PHE A 62 28.16 4.49 16.50
C PHE A 62 28.06 5.95 16.08
N ILE A 63 29.21 6.62 15.94
CA ILE A 63 29.25 8.02 15.50
C ILE A 63 28.85 8.07 14.02
N TRP A 64 27.71 8.71 13.73
CA TRP A 64 27.21 8.89 12.37
C TRP A 64 28.26 9.51 11.45
N CYS A 65 28.53 8.84 10.33
CA CYS A 65 29.61 9.21 9.40
C CYS A 65 29.11 9.36 7.95
N ASP A 66 27.83 9.69 7.75
CA ASP A 66 27.20 9.83 6.44
C ASP A 66 27.23 8.54 5.59
N ASP A 67 27.20 7.37 6.25
CA ASP A 67 27.27 6.05 5.62
C ASP A 67 26.41 5.02 6.39
N PHE A 68 25.25 4.67 5.82
CA PHE A 68 24.35 3.66 6.37
C PHE A 68 24.97 2.26 6.38
N ALA A 69 25.72 1.89 5.34
CA ALA A 69 26.40 0.60 5.29
C ALA A 69 27.43 0.47 6.41
N ALA A 70 28.15 1.54 6.75
CA ALA A 70 29.11 1.51 7.85
C ALA A 70 28.43 1.17 9.19
N ALA A 71 27.29 1.81 9.50
CA ALA A 71 26.52 1.52 10.72
C ALA A 71 25.93 0.10 10.70
N ARG A 72 25.37 -0.37 9.57
CA ARG A 72 24.87 -1.75 9.42
C ARG A 72 25.96 -2.80 9.59
N ASN A 73 27.14 -2.52 9.04
CA ASN A 73 28.27 -3.42 9.16
C ASN A 73 28.84 -3.43 10.58
N GLU A 74 28.68 -2.35 11.35
CA GLU A 74 28.98 -2.35 12.78
C GLU A 74 28.08 -3.33 13.54
N SER A 75 26.76 -3.35 13.27
CA SER A 75 25.85 -4.26 13.97
C SER A 75 26.17 -5.73 13.69
N ILE A 76 26.60 -6.06 12.46
CA ILE A 76 26.96 -7.44 12.08
C ILE A 76 28.16 -7.97 12.89
N LYS A 77 29.09 -7.11 13.32
CA LYS A 77 30.30 -7.55 14.06
C LYS A 77 29.98 -8.18 15.41
N HIS A 78 28.86 -7.80 16.02
CA HIS A 78 28.43 -8.28 17.33
C HIS A 78 27.54 -9.53 17.24
N ALA A 79 27.14 -9.93 16.03
CA ALA A 79 26.24 -11.06 15.78
C ALA A 79 26.92 -12.41 16.01
N THR A 80 26.34 -13.22 16.90
CA THR A 80 26.82 -14.58 17.24
C THR A 80 25.96 -15.70 16.65
N GLY A 81 24.79 -15.36 16.12
CA GLY A 81 23.83 -16.29 15.51
C GLY A 81 24.35 -16.87 14.19
N GLU A 82 23.85 -18.05 13.81
CA GLU A 82 24.16 -18.64 12.49
C GLU A 82 23.58 -17.80 11.34
N TRP A 83 22.49 -17.07 11.61
CA TRP A 83 21.80 -16.22 10.66
C TRP A 83 21.52 -14.84 11.23
N ILE A 84 21.50 -13.85 10.34
CA ILE A 84 21.23 -12.45 10.66
C ILE A 84 19.97 -12.02 9.88
N PRO A 85 18.81 -11.92 10.54
CA PRO A 85 17.76 -11.04 10.08
C PRO A 85 18.15 -9.58 10.35
N TRP A 86 17.82 -8.68 9.44
CA TRP A 86 17.94 -7.24 9.68
C TRP A 86 16.65 -6.52 9.33
N MET A 87 16.30 -5.52 10.14
CA MET A 87 15.06 -4.77 10.04
C MET A 87 15.33 -3.28 10.25
N ASP A 88 14.43 -2.47 9.71
CA ASP A 88 14.29 -1.06 10.09
C ASP A 88 13.37 -0.94 11.31
N ALA A 89 13.57 0.09 12.13
CA ALA A 89 12.78 0.27 13.34
C ALA A 89 11.28 0.48 13.06
N ASP A 90 10.91 0.91 11.86
CA ASP A 90 9.54 1.09 11.39
C ASP A 90 8.97 -0.15 10.66
N GLU A 91 9.64 -1.29 10.72
CA GLU A 91 9.19 -2.56 10.17
C GLU A 91 8.69 -3.54 11.25
N ARG A 92 7.72 -4.40 10.91
CA ARG A 92 7.19 -5.45 11.77
C ARG A 92 7.19 -6.78 11.03
N LEU A 93 7.58 -7.87 11.70
CA LEU A 93 7.38 -9.21 11.18
C LEU A 93 5.89 -9.55 11.18
N GLN A 94 5.35 -9.95 10.04
CA GLN A 94 3.94 -10.34 9.96
C GLN A 94 3.71 -11.64 10.73
N GLU A 95 2.90 -11.57 11.78
CA GLU A 95 2.64 -12.68 12.72
C GLU A 95 2.24 -13.99 12.01
N SER A 96 1.37 -13.89 11.01
CA SER A 96 0.89 -15.05 10.23
C SER A 96 1.99 -15.77 9.45
N THR A 97 3.18 -15.17 9.31
CA THR A 97 4.29 -15.70 8.50
C THR A 97 5.53 -16.09 9.31
N VAL A 98 5.47 -16.00 10.65
CA VAL A 98 6.56 -16.39 11.56
C VAL A 98 7.02 -17.84 11.33
N GLN A 99 6.08 -18.73 11.00
CA GLN A 99 6.41 -20.13 10.73
C GLN A 99 7.24 -20.29 9.45
N ASN A 100 6.99 -19.48 8.42
CA ASN A 100 7.78 -19.49 7.18
C ASN A 100 9.22 -19.04 7.42
N LEU A 101 9.45 -18.08 8.33
CA LEU A 101 10.80 -17.70 8.77
C LEU A 101 11.50 -18.90 9.42
N ARG A 102 10.82 -19.63 10.33
CA ARG A 102 11.40 -20.82 10.99
C ARG A 102 11.75 -21.93 9.99
N GLU A 103 10.93 -22.12 8.96
CA GLU A 103 11.18 -23.10 7.90
C GLU A 103 12.46 -22.80 7.11
N CYS A 104 12.72 -21.52 6.82
CA CYS A 104 13.96 -21.08 6.16
C CYS A 104 15.21 -21.56 6.92
N LEU A 105 15.18 -21.55 8.26
CA LEU A 105 16.29 -21.95 9.12
C LEU A 105 16.54 -23.46 9.18
N THR A 106 15.58 -24.26 8.72
CA THR A 106 15.62 -25.73 8.73
C THR A 106 15.82 -26.33 7.34
N SER A 107 15.89 -25.49 6.30
CA SER A 107 16.07 -25.93 4.92
C SER A 107 17.36 -26.74 4.73
N THR A 108 17.24 -27.88 4.04
CA THR A 108 18.38 -28.73 3.68
C THR A 108 19.25 -28.14 2.57
N VAL A 109 18.68 -27.23 1.78
CA VAL A 109 19.37 -26.53 0.68
C VAL A 109 20.30 -25.43 1.22
N ARG A 110 20.14 -25.01 2.49
CA ARG A 110 20.92 -23.97 3.21
C ARG A 110 21.47 -22.88 2.27
N PRO A 111 20.60 -22.03 1.69
CA PRO A 111 21.07 -20.87 0.93
C PRO A 111 21.86 -19.91 1.84
N LEU A 112 22.59 -18.96 1.25
CA LEU A 112 23.31 -17.94 2.03
C LEU A 112 22.47 -16.70 2.31
N CYS A 113 21.42 -16.44 1.53
CA CYS A 113 20.54 -15.28 1.70
C CYS A 113 19.11 -15.64 1.30
N TYR A 114 18.15 -14.92 1.89
CA TYR A 114 16.75 -14.94 1.51
C TYR A 114 16.27 -13.52 1.18
N LYS A 115 15.64 -13.37 0.01
CA LYS A 115 14.84 -12.20 -0.34
C LYS A 115 13.47 -12.32 0.32
N VAL A 116 13.00 -11.22 0.86
CA VAL A 116 11.78 -11.12 1.67
C VAL A 116 10.95 -9.98 1.12
N THR A 117 9.65 -10.21 0.99
CA THR A 117 8.71 -9.18 0.59
C THR A 117 8.43 -8.25 1.76
N ILE A 118 8.61 -6.96 1.52
CA ILE A 118 8.33 -5.86 2.44
C ILE A 118 7.13 -5.12 1.91
N ARG A 119 6.02 -5.16 2.64
CA ARG A 119 4.79 -4.43 2.32
C ARG A 119 4.81 -3.09 3.02
N SER A 120 5.00 -2.03 2.26
CA SER A 120 4.87 -0.66 2.72
C SER A 120 3.40 -0.26 2.66
N LEU A 121 2.79 -0.01 3.80
CA LEU A 121 1.42 0.51 3.86
C LEU A 121 1.46 2.02 3.59
N GLN A 122 0.55 2.49 2.74
CA GLN A 122 0.29 3.90 2.51
C GLN A 122 -1.07 4.26 3.11
N GLY A 123 -1.35 5.56 3.27
CA GLY A 123 -2.69 6.04 3.61
C GLY A 123 -3.78 5.51 2.66
N ASP A 124 -5.03 5.50 3.11
CA ASP A 124 -6.21 5.13 2.31
C ASP A 124 -6.21 3.69 1.71
N GLY A 125 -5.42 2.78 2.28
CA GLY A 125 -5.37 1.36 1.90
C GLY A 125 -4.50 1.04 0.69
N PHE A 126 -3.74 2.02 0.18
CA PHE A 126 -2.69 1.78 -0.81
C PHE A 126 -1.52 1.03 -0.18
N TYR A 127 -0.80 0.23 -0.95
CA TYR A 127 0.45 -0.37 -0.50
C TYR A 127 1.41 -0.59 -1.65
N HIS A 128 2.67 -0.77 -1.28
CA HIS A 128 3.77 -1.05 -2.19
C HIS A 128 4.57 -2.24 -1.64
N ASP A 129 4.65 -3.31 -2.43
CA ASP A 129 5.49 -4.46 -2.10
C ASP A 129 6.87 -4.28 -2.76
N SER A 130 7.92 -4.52 -1.99
CA SER A 130 9.30 -4.53 -2.48
C SER A 130 10.02 -5.77 -1.96
N ASP A 131 10.98 -6.31 -2.72
CA ASP A 131 11.77 -7.45 -2.27
C ASP A 131 13.20 -7.00 -1.94
N SER A 132 13.67 -7.36 -0.75
CA SER A 132 15.04 -7.11 -0.33
C SER A 132 15.61 -8.32 0.39
N TYR A 133 16.93 -8.49 0.34
CA TYR A 133 17.59 -9.50 1.16
C TYR A 133 17.50 -9.09 2.62
N ARG A 134 16.63 -9.74 3.41
CA ARG A 134 16.40 -9.41 4.83
C ARG A 134 16.87 -10.50 5.80
N LEU A 135 17.39 -11.61 5.29
CA LEU A 135 17.94 -12.71 6.09
C LEU A 135 19.16 -13.29 5.38
N PHE A 136 20.31 -13.35 6.05
CA PHE A 136 21.53 -13.90 5.47
C PHE A 136 22.39 -14.67 6.48
N SER A 137 23.21 -15.60 5.98
CA SER A 137 24.09 -16.43 6.79
C SER A 137 25.21 -15.57 7.38
N ASN A 138 25.42 -15.70 8.68
CA ASN A 138 26.54 -15.05 9.35
C ASN A 138 27.88 -15.67 8.88
N HIS A 139 28.97 -14.94 9.09
CA HIS A 139 30.37 -15.37 8.85
C HIS A 139 30.69 -15.86 7.42
N SER A 140 29.86 -15.50 6.44
CA SER A 140 30.04 -15.90 5.03
C SER A 140 30.68 -14.79 4.17
N GLY A 141 31.24 -13.75 4.79
CA GLY A 141 31.80 -12.57 4.10
C GLY A 141 30.76 -11.58 3.54
N ILE A 142 29.49 -11.79 3.86
CA ILE A 142 28.37 -10.94 3.45
C ILE A 142 28.36 -9.67 4.31
N HIS A 143 28.29 -8.52 3.65
CA HIS A 143 28.31 -7.19 4.27
C HIS A 143 27.57 -6.18 3.38
N PHE A 144 27.13 -5.07 3.97
CA PHE A 144 26.48 -3.98 3.25
C PHE A 144 27.50 -3.15 2.45
N GLU A 145 27.14 -2.80 1.22
CA GLU A 145 27.88 -1.87 0.35
C GLU A 145 26.92 -0.73 -0.07
N GLY A 146 27.42 0.52 -0.07
CA GLY A 146 26.68 1.73 -0.48
C GLY A 146 26.34 2.66 0.68
N ARG A 147 26.67 3.96 0.57
CA ARG A 147 26.44 4.94 1.66
C ARG A 147 24.97 5.17 1.99
N ILE A 148 24.11 5.06 0.98
CA ILE A 148 22.64 5.15 1.06
C ILE A 148 22.06 4.14 0.06
N HIS A 149 20.88 3.61 0.37
CA HIS A 149 20.33 2.45 -0.32
C HIS A 149 21.31 1.28 -0.28
N GLU A 150 21.89 1.05 0.90
CA GLU A 150 22.88 0.02 1.15
C GLU A 150 22.31 -1.37 0.85
N GLN A 151 23.12 -2.23 0.22
CA GLN A 151 22.69 -3.56 -0.20
C GLN A 151 23.78 -4.59 0.11
N ILE A 152 23.37 -5.81 0.43
CA ILE A 152 24.29 -6.96 0.54
C ILE A 152 24.49 -7.71 -0.78
N THR A 153 23.79 -7.33 -1.84
CA THR A 153 23.70 -8.12 -3.10
C THR A 153 25.08 -8.45 -3.70
N LEU A 154 26.01 -7.49 -3.73
CA LEU A 154 27.34 -7.71 -4.31
C LEU A 154 28.20 -8.64 -3.44
N SER A 155 28.24 -8.41 -2.12
CA SER A 155 28.99 -9.25 -1.19
C SER A 155 28.40 -10.68 -1.12
N ALA A 156 27.07 -10.81 -1.14
CA ALA A 156 26.37 -12.08 -1.22
C ALA A 156 26.71 -12.86 -2.50
N ARG A 157 26.68 -12.20 -3.67
CA ARG A 157 27.09 -12.84 -4.94
C ARG A 157 28.56 -13.27 -4.92
N LYS A 158 29.46 -12.45 -4.40
CA LYS A 158 30.89 -12.81 -4.22
C LYS A 158 31.07 -14.02 -3.30
N ALA A 159 30.22 -14.17 -2.28
CA ALA A 159 30.18 -15.32 -1.38
C ALA A 159 29.55 -16.59 -2.02
N GLY A 160 29.05 -16.51 -3.26
CA GLY A 160 28.41 -17.62 -3.96
C GLY A 160 26.92 -17.80 -3.62
N ALA A 161 26.28 -16.79 -3.02
CA ALA A 161 24.85 -16.84 -2.73
C ALA A 161 24.04 -16.95 -4.02
N LYS A 162 23.09 -17.88 -4.03
CA LYS A 162 22.05 -17.96 -5.06
C LYS A 162 20.81 -17.23 -4.57
N GLU A 163 20.09 -16.62 -5.49
CA GLU A 163 18.83 -15.96 -5.15
C GLU A 163 17.83 -17.00 -4.64
N GLN A 164 17.24 -16.73 -3.48
CA GLN A 164 16.20 -17.57 -2.88
C GLN A 164 15.16 -16.64 -2.25
N ASN A 165 13.90 -16.84 -2.58
CA ASN A 165 12.80 -16.12 -1.95
C ASN A 165 12.38 -16.86 -0.67
N ALA A 166 12.00 -16.08 0.34
CA ALA A 166 11.29 -16.57 1.51
C ALA A 166 9.80 -16.21 1.40
N ASP A 167 8.99 -16.93 2.16
CA ASP A 167 7.54 -16.73 2.23
C ASP A 167 7.11 -15.99 3.50
N PHE A 168 8.07 -15.53 4.33
CA PHE A 168 7.74 -14.56 5.38
C PHE A 168 7.72 -13.13 4.84
N GLN A 169 6.98 -12.26 5.53
CA GLN A 169 6.74 -10.89 5.11
C GLN A 169 7.06 -9.91 6.24
N LEU A 170 7.64 -8.77 5.87
CA LEU A 170 7.75 -7.60 6.74
C LEU A 170 6.70 -6.56 6.33
N ILE A 171 6.11 -5.89 7.31
CA ILE A 171 5.20 -4.76 7.11
C ILE A 171 5.94 -3.49 7.51
N HIS A 172 6.07 -2.54 6.60
CA HIS A 172 6.72 -1.26 6.83
C HIS A 172 5.67 -0.17 7.07
N TYR A 173 5.77 0.50 8.23
CA TYR A 173 4.83 1.50 8.73
C TYR A 173 5.34 2.95 8.57
N GLY A 174 6.55 3.15 8.06
CA GLY A 174 7.29 4.42 8.04
C GLY A 174 6.63 5.59 7.27
N TYR A 175 5.44 5.40 6.71
CA TYR A 175 4.68 6.43 6.00
C TYR A 175 3.64 7.19 6.85
N ASN A 176 3.50 6.88 8.14
CA ASN A 176 2.67 7.65 9.09
C ASN A 176 3.50 8.58 10.00
N LEU A 177 4.67 9.04 9.52
CA LEU A 177 5.46 10.04 10.23
C LEU A 177 4.85 11.43 10.05
N GLU A 178 5.02 12.31 11.04
CA GLU A 178 4.70 13.73 10.87
C GLU A 178 5.46 14.29 9.66
N ASP A 179 4.79 15.16 8.89
CA ASP A 179 5.33 15.70 7.62
C ASP A 179 6.75 16.27 7.80
N GLU A 180 7.03 16.93 8.92
CA GLU A 180 8.34 17.52 9.22
C GLU A 180 9.46 16.47 9.35
N VAL A 181 9.18 15.33 10.00
CA VAL A 181 10.13 14.23 10.16
C VAL A 181 10.44 13.59 8.80
N MET A 182 9.41 13.39 7.97
CA MET A 182 9.57 12.86 6.62
C MET A 182 10.40 13.80 5.75
N GLN A 183 10.13 15.11 5.79
CA GLN A 183 10.91 16.12 5.07
C GLN A 183 12.38 16.13 5.50
N GLY A 184 12.65 16.05 6.82
CA GLY A 184 14.02 15.94 7.32
C GLY A 184 14.76 14.70 6.82
N LYS A 185 14.09 13.54 6.75
CA LYS A 185 14.66 12.30 6.18
C LYS A 185 14.96 12.47 4.67
N LEU A 186 14.04 13.08 3.91
CA LEU A 186 14.23 13.32 2.47
C LEU A 186 15.39 14.27 2.19
N GLU A 187 15.52 15.36 2.94
CA GLU A 187 16.61 16.35 2.77
C GLU A 187 17.98 15.76 3.09
N ARG A 188 18.12 15.06 4.22
CA ARG A 188 19.37 14.35 4.57
C ARG A 188 19.77 13.38 3.46
N ASN A 189 18.82 12.58 2.98
CA ASN A 189 19.07 11.60 1.93
C ASN A 189 19.49 12.28 0.61
N ARG A 190 18.89 13.44 0.28
CA ARG A 190 19.26 14.22 -0.91
C ARG A 190 20.73 14.65 -0.86
N ILE A 191 21.19 15.20 0.26
CA ILE A 191 22.58 15.65 0.42
C ILE A 191 23.56 14.50 0.17
N LEU A 192 23.26 13.29 0.67
CA LEU A 192 24.08 12.10 0.45
C LEU A 192 24.08 11.69 -1.02
N LEU A 193 22.90 11.63 -1.66
CA LEU A 193 22.75 11.26 -3.07
C LEU A 193 23.45 12.26 -3.99
N GLU A 194 23.32 13.57 -3.75
CA GLU A 194 24.01 14.62 -4.50
C GLU A 194 25.53 14.51 -4.41
N ARG A 195 26.07 14.10 -3.26
CA ARG A 195 27.51 13.81 -3.11
C ARG A 195 27.90 12.57 -3.92
N ILE A 196 27.12 11.49 -3.83
CA ILE A 196 27.41 10.23 -4.52
C ILE A 196 27.40 10.40 -6.04
N VAL A 197 26.45 11.14 -6.61
CA VAL A 197 26.40 11.33 -8.08
C VAL A 197 27.55 12.19 -8.60
N LYS A 198 28.17 13.02 -7.75
CA LYS A 198 29.39 13.78 -8.05
C LYS A 198 30.65 12.91 -7.98
N ASP A 199 30.63 11.89 -7.13
CA ASP A 199 31.69 10.88 -7.08
C ASP A 199 31.59 9.97 -8.32
N ASN A 200 32.72 9.72 -9.00
CA ASN A 200 32.74 8.82 -10.16
C ASN A 200 32.58 7.36 -9.71
N ASN A 201 31.36 6.83 -9.78
CA ASN A 201 31.00 5.51 -9.29
C ASN A 201 30.45 4.62 -10.42
N PRO A 202 30.62 3.28 -10.35
CA PRO A 202 30.23 2.37 -11.43
C PRO A 202 28.70 2.21 -11.60
N ASN A 203 27.90 2.57 -10.59
CA ASN A 203 26.44 2.44 -10.58
C ASN A 203 25.74 3.79 -10.78
N GLN A 204 26.36 4.67 -11.58
CA GLN A 204 25.97 6.07 -11.65
C GLN A 204 24.51 6.27 -12.09
N ALA A 205 24.01 5.43 -13.00
CA ALA A 205 22.61 5.51 -13.43
C ALA A 205 21.61 5.23 -12.30
N TYR A 206 21.93 4.31 -11.39
CA TYR A 206 21.07 3.96 -10.26
C TYR A 206 21.02 5.10 -9.23
N TYR A 207 22.14 5.77 -8.97
CA TYR A 207 22.16 6.91 -8.06
C TYR A 207 21.47 8.15 -8.64
N TYR A 208 21.59 8.40 -9.95
CA TYR A 208 20.77 9.43 -10.58
C TYR A 208 19.27 9.09 -10.53
N PHE A 209 18.91 7.81 -10.74
CA PHE A 209 17.51 7.39 -10.62
C PHE A 209 16.95 7.62 -9.20
N THR A 210 17.66 7.18 -8.17
CA THR A 210 17.24 7.34 -6.76
C THR A 210 17.25 8.81 -6.31
N LEU A 211 18.20 9.63 -6.79
CA LEU A 211 18.18 11.07 -6.60
C LEU A 211 16.95 11.73 -7.26
N GLY A 212 16.61 11.30 -8.48
CA GLY A 212 15.39 11.76 -9.15
C GLY A 212 14.12 11.40 -8.38
N GLN A 213 14.05 10.20 -7.81
CA GLN A 213 12.94 9.79 -6.95
C GLN A 213 12.84 10.66 -5.70
N ASN A 214 13.98 10.99 -5.06
CA ASN A 214 14.01 11.89 -3.91
C ASN A 214 13.47 13.30 -4.27
N TYR A 215 13.88 13.89 -5.39
CA TYR A 215 13.34 15.18 -5.85
C TYR A 215 11.83 15.09 -6.16
N SER A 216 11.38 13.98 -6.76
CA SER A 216 9.96 13.76 -7.03
C SER A 216 9.14 13.66 -5.73
N SER A 217 9.69 13.06 -4.67
CA SER A 217 9.05 12.99 -3.35
C SER A 217 8.89 14.35 -2.66
N THR A 218 9.63 15.36 -3.10
CA THR A 218 9.50 16.76 -2.65
C THR A 218 8.92 17.68 -3.74
N ASP A 219 8.20 17.09 -4.72
CA ASP A 219 7.56 17.78 -5.85
C ASP A 219 8.48 18.65 -6.74
N ASP A 220 9.81 18.49 -6.64
CA ASP A 220 10.77 19.13 -7.55
C ASP A 220 10.94 18.30 -8.82
N TYR A 221 9.87 18.27 -9.63
CA TYR A 221 9.83 17.46 -10.84
C TYR A 221 10.85 17.92 -11.90
N GLN A 222 11.30 19.18 -11.84
CA GLN A 222 12.31 19.71 -12.76
C GLN A 222 13.67 19.06 -12.50
N GLN A 223 14.15 19.11 -11.25
CA GLN A 223 15.40 18.45 -10.87
C GLN A 223 15.29 16.91 -10.99
N ALA A 224 14.12 16.36 -10.69
CA ALA A 224 13.87 14.94 -10.90
C ALA A 224 14.05 14.53 -12.36
N LEU A 225 13.48 15.29 -13.31
CA LEU A 225 13.59 15.01 -14.73
C LEU A 225 15.03 15.08 -15.23
N GLU A 226 15.81 16.07 -14.77
CA GLU A 226 17.25 16.18 -15.09
C GLU A 226 18.03 14.93 -14.64
N CYS A 227 17.74 14.46 -13.42
CA CYS A 227 18.33 13.24 -12.89
C CYS A 227 17.92 12.00 -13.70
N TYR A 228 16.62 11.87 -14.02
CA TYR A 228 16.11 10.74 -14.79
C TYR A 228 16.69 10.69 -16.21
N ASP A 229 16.76 11.83 -16.90
CA ASP A 229 17.36 11.92 -18.23
C ASP A 229 18.85 11.56 -18.20
N LYS A 230 19.56 11.98 -17.14
CA LYS A 230 20.94 11.57 -16.93
C LYS A 230 21.05 10.06 -16.72
N ALA A 231 20.20 9.45 -15.89
CA ALA A 231 20.16 8.01 -15.67
C ALA A 231 19.89 7.23 -16.97
N LEU A 232 18.89 7.66 -17.77
CA LEU A 232 18.56 7.05 -19.06
C LEU A 232 19.72 7.12 -20.06
N SER A 233 20.47 8.24 -20.05
CA SER A 233 21.62 8.42 -20.96
C SER A 233 22.77 7.44 -20.70
N LEU A 234 22.91 6.96 -19.46
CA LEU A 234 24.01 6.10 -19.02
C LEU A 234 23.82 4.64 -19.45
N LYS A 235 22.58 4.16 -19.62
CA LYS A 235 22.25 2.79 -20.08
C LYS A 235 22.92 1.67 -19.26
N GLN A 236 22.99 1.85 -17.94
CA GLN A 236 23.62 0.90 -17.01
C GLN A 236 22.61 0.04 -16.23
N LEU A 237 21.31 0.26 -16.42
CA LEU A 237 20.27 -0.36 -15.61
C LEU A 237 19.75 -1.64 -16.24
N GLU A 238 19.48 -2.64 -15.40
CA GLU A 238 18.79 -3.87 -15.79
C GLU A 238 17.32 -3.57 -16.18
N PRO A 239 16.67 -4.41 -17.02
CA PRO A 239 15.37 -4.13 -17.61
C PRO A 239 14.26 -3.73 -16.61
N ASN A 240 14.22 -4.37 -15.44
CA ASN A 240 13.21 -4.07 -14.41
C ASN A 240 13.39 -2.65 -13.84
N ILE A 241 14.63 -2.25 -13.56
CA ILE A 241 14.94 -0.92 -13.01
C ILE A 241 14.80 0.14 -14.11
N GLU A 242 15.20 -0.18 -15.34
CA GLU A 242 15.01 0.69 -16.50
C GLU A 242 13.51 0.97 -16.75
N ALA A 243 12.64 -0.03 -16.65
CA ALA A 243 11.19 0.14 -16.73
C ALA A 243 10.67 1.08 -15.62
N SER A 244 11.14 0.92 -14.37
CA SER A 244 10.77 1.82 -13.27
C SER A 244 11.26 3.26 -13.49
N LEU A 245 12.47 3.43 -14.02
CA LEU A 245 13.00 4.74 -14.41
C LEU A 245 12.15 5.38 -15.51
N LEU A 246 11.79 4.64 -16.57
CA LEU A 246 10.93 5.13 -17.65
C LEU A 246 9.55 5.56 -17.13
N ASN A 247 8.97 4.78 -16.22
CA ASN A 247 7.71 5.11 -15.54
C ASN A 247 7.81 6.42 -14.73
N CYS A 248 8.83 6.55 -13.87
CA CYS A 248 9.03 7.76 -13.06
C CYS A 248 9.31 8.98 -13.94
N THR A 249 10.07 8.81 -15.02
CA THR A 249 10.33 9.86 -16.01
C THR A 249 9.03 10.32 -16.68
N ALA A 250 8.17 9.38 -17.09
CA ALA A 250 6.87 9.69 -17.68
C ALA A 250 5.96 10.44 -16.69
N GLN A 251 5.95 10.04 -15.42
CA GLN A 251 5.20 10.71 -14.37
C GLN A 251 5.68 12.15 -14.15
N ALA A 252 7.00 12.37 -14.06
CA ALA A 252 7.58 13.72 -13.94
C ALA A 252 7.25 14.58 -15.18
N CYS A 253 7.34 14.02 -16.39
CA CYS A 253 6.92 14.71 -17.62
C CYS A 253 5.44 15.12 -17.56
N PHE A 254 4.54 14.23 -17.09
CA PHE A 254 3.13 14.55 -16.94
C PHE A 254 2.90 15.71 -15.95
N LYS A 255 3.58 15.69 -14.81
CA LYS A 255 3.52 16.75 -13.78
C LYS A 255 4.02 18.10 -14.27
N LEU A 256 5.03 18.10 -15.15
CA LEU A 256 5.56 19.30 -15.80
C LEU A 256 4.75 19.73 -17.05
N GLY A 257 3.73 18.98 -17.46
CA GLY A 257 2.96 19.26 -18.67
C GLY A 257 3.66 18.92 -19.98
N ILE A 258 4.75 18.15 -19.95
CA ILE A 258 5.53 17.70 -21.11
C ILE A 258 4.88 16.44 -21.70
N LEU A 259 3.66 16.59 -22.24
CA LEU A 259 2.78 15.48 -22.59
C LEU A 259 3.28 14.63 -23.75
N ASP A 260 4.08 15.19 -24.67
CA ASP A 260 4.65 14.49 -25.82
C ASP A 260 5.58 13.33 -25.43
N ARG A 261 6.28 13.48 -24.29
CA ARG A 261 7.19 12.46 -23.77
C ARG A 261 6.47 11.33 -23.03
N VAL A 262 5.30 11.61 -22.41
CA VAL A 262 4.57 10.66 -21.56
C VAL A 262 4.22 9.38 -22.33
N ASP A 263 3.58 9.50 -23.49
CA ASP A 263 3.18 8.36 -24.31
C ASP A 263 4.36 7.45 -24.67
N LYS A 264 5.44 8.07 -25.16
CA LYS A 264 6.64 7.36 -25.62
C LYS A 264 7.30 6.60 -24.47
N LEU A 265 7.53 7.27 -23.34
CA LEU A 265 8.22 6.68 -22.19
C LEU A 265 7.39 5.57 -21.55
N SER A 266 6.10 5.77 -21.34
CA SER A 266 5.21 4.74 -20.78
C SER A 266 5.13 3.52 -21.70
N LYS A 267 5.00 3.70 -23.02
CA LYS A 267 5.02 2.57 -23.97
C LYS A 267 6.37 1.86 -24.03
N GLN A 268 7.49 2.57 -23.88
CA GLN A 268 8.81 1.94 -23.77
C GLN A 268 8.90 1.07 -22.53
N SER A 269 8.39 1.57 -21.40
CA SER A 269 8.35 0.79 -20.17
C SER A 269 7.49 -0.47 -20.31
N LEU A 270 6.30 -0.35 -20.91
CA LEU A 270 5.42 -1.50 -21.14
C LEU A 270 5.97 -2.53 -22.12
N LYS A 271 6.96 -2.18 -22.95
CA LYS A 271 7.70 -3.17 -23.77
C LYS A 271 8.64 -4.02 -22.93
N LEU A 272 9.24 -3.43 -21.89
CA LEU A 272 10.10 -4.14 -20.94
C LEU A 272 9.25 -4.97 -19.98
N ILE A 273 8.22 -4.35 -19.40
CA ILE A 273 7.35 -4.94 -18.38
C ILE A 273 5.87 -4.68 -18.75
N PRO A 274 5.22 -5.58 -19.51
CA PRO A 274 3.84 -5.39 -19.98
C PRO A 274 2.78 -5.25 -18.86
N MET A 275 3.10 -5.74 -17.66
CA MET A 275 2.23 -5.72 -16.50
C MET A 275 2.45 -4.50 -15.60
N GLN A 276 3.34 -3.57 -15.93
CA GLN A 276 3.63 -2.41 -15.08
C GLN A 276 2.42 -1.47 -14.97
N ALA A 277 1.76 -1.47 -13.82
CA ALA A 277 0.59 -0.69 -13.47
C ALA A 277 0.87 0.82 -13.56
N GLY A 278 2.01 1.30 -13.05
CA GLY A 278 2.37 2.72 -13.08
C GLY A 278 2.40 3.31 -14.50
N SER A 279 2.95 2.58 -15.48
CA SER A 279 3.00 3.07 -16.86
C SER A 279 1.62 3.05 -17.54
N VAL A 280 0.78 2.06 -17.24
CA VAL A 280 -0.62 2.08 -17.72
C VAL A 280 -1.38 3.24 -17.07
N TYR A 281 -1.14 3.53 -15.79
CA TYR A 281 -1.72 4.69 -15.11
C TYR A 281 -1.33 6.01 -15.77
N ASN A 282 -0.05 6.18 -16.13
CA ASN A 282 0.42 7.36 -16.86
C ASN A 282 -0.28 7.52 -18.23
N LEU A 283 -0.46 6.44 -18.99
CA LEU A 283 -1.21 6.46 -20.25
C LEU A 283 -2.70 6.77 -20.05
N PHE A 284 -3.31 6.24 -19.00
CA PHE A 284 -4.68 6.59 -18.59
C PHE A 284 -4.79 8.09 -18.31
N LYS A 285 -3.89 8.66 -17.49
CA LYS A 285 -3.90 10.09 -17.15
C LYS A 285 -3.67 10.98 -18.37
N LEU A 286 -2.83 10.54 -19.31
CA LEU A 286 -2.63 11.23 -20.58
C LEU A 286 -3.91 11.22 -21.44
N ALA A 287 -4.55 10.07 -21.62
CA ALA A 287 -5.79 9.94 -22.38
C ALA A 287 -6.93 10.79 -21.78
N GLU A 288 -7.01 10.81 -20.44
CA GLU A 288 -7.97 11.65 -19.71
C GLU A 288 -7.73 13.14 -19.96
N ALA A 289 -6.46 13.59 -19.89
CA ALA A 289 -6.08 14.97 -20.16
C ALA A 289 -6.37 15.40 -21.61
N GLN A 290 -6.33 14.45 -22.56
CA GLN A 290 -6.68 14.67 -23.96
C GLN A 290 -8.19 14.60 -24.23
N GLY A 291 -9.00 14.21 -23.25
CA GLY A 291 -10.43 14.00 -23.42
C GLY A 291 -10.78 12.78 -24.26
N ASN A 292 -9.85 11.82 -24.45
CA ASN A 292 -10.09 10.60 -25.21
C ASN A 292 -10.73 9.53 -24.32
N GLU A 293 -12.05 9.50 -24.26
CA GLU A 293 -12.82 8.60 -23.39
C GLU A 293 -12.61 7.12 -23.71
N SER A 294 -12.50 6.77 -25.01
CA SER A 294 -12.27 5.40 -25.46
C SER A 294 -10.92 4.86 -24.97
N GLU A 295 -9.85 5.64 -25.14
CA GLU A 295 -8.53 5.25 -24.63
C GLU A 295 -8.48 5.26 -23.11
N THR A 296 -9.16 6.21 -22.46
CA THR A 296 -9.27 6.27 -20.99
C THR A 296 -9.84 4.96 -20.44
N ILE A 297 -10.97 4.50 -20.99
CA ILE A 297 -11.61 3.23 -20.60
C ILE A 297 -10.71 2.04 -20.92
N ASN A 298 -10.03 2.04 -22.07
CA ASN A 298 -9.13 0.95 -22.46
C ASN A 298 -7.95 0.80 -21.47
N TYR A 299 -7.26 1.91 -21.15
CA TYR A 299 -6.16 1.88 -20.20
C TYR A 299 -6.62 1.55 -18.78
N LEU A 300 -7.78 2.03 -18.34
CA LEU A 300 -8.34 1.64 -17.03
C LEU A 300 -8.67 0.15 -16.94
N ASN A 301 -9.20 -0.46 -18.00
CA ASN A 301 -9.42 -1.92 -18.05
C ASN A 301 -8.09 -2.70 -18.02
N GLN A 302 -7.06 -2.22 -18.73
CA GLN A 302 -5.72 -2.81 -18.65
C GLN A 302 -5.14 -2.68 -17.24
N LEU A 303 -5.25 -1.50 -16.61
CA LEU A 303 -4.78 -1.24 -15.25
C LEU A 303 -5.49 -2.15 -14.23
N LEU A 304 -6.79 -2.34 -14.37
CA LEU A 304 -7.59 -3.24 -13.53
C LEU A 304 -7.09 -4.68 -13.64
N LYS A 305 -6.85 -5.15 -14.88
CA LYS A 305 -6.31 -6.50 -15.14
C LYS A 305 -4.94 -6.68 -14.49
N ASN A 306 -4.04 -5.73 -14.71
CA ASN A 306 -2.68 -5.78 -14.15
C ASN A 306 -2.71 -5.76 -12.62
N SER A 307 -3.52 -4.89 -12.02
CA SER A 307 -3.61 -4.76 -10.56
C SER A 307 -4.18 -6.02 -9.89
N LYS A 308 -5.22 -6.64 -10.46
CA LYS A 308 -5.75 -7.93 -9.99
C LYS A 308 -4.72 -9.05 -10.08
N TYR A 309 -3.91 -9.07 -11.13
CA TYR A 309 -2.83 -10.04 -11.27
C TYR A 309 -1.76 -9.84 -10.19
N LEU A 310 -1.29 -8.61 -10.03
CA LEU A 310 -0.20 -8.26 -9.12
C LEU A 310 -0.57 -8.41 -7.64
N GLN A 311 -1.82 -8.15 -7.26
CA GLN A 311 -2.31 -8.44 -5.90
C GLN A 311 -2.10 -9.91 -5.50
N ASN A 312 -2.14 -10.83 -6.46
CA ASN A 312 -1.96 -12.26 -6.23
C ASN A 312 -0.53 -12.76 -6.53
N HIS A 313 0.32 -11.91 -7.11
CA HIS A 313 1.66 -12.27 -7.62
C HIS A 313 2.70 -11.16 -7.37
N SER A 314 2.63 -10.48 -6.22
CA SER A 314 3.39 -9.25 -5.96
C SER A 314 4.92 -9.41 -6.09
N LYS A 315 5.43 -10.64 -5.93
CA LYS A 315 6.86 -10.99 -6.08
C LYS A 315 7.44 -10.86 -7.51
N GLN A 316 6.63 -10.49 -8.51
CA GLN A 316 7.08 -10.49 -9.92
C GLN A 316 7.47 -9.11 -10.48
N ILE A 317 7.03 -8.00 -9.87
CA ILE A 317 7.36 -6.66 -10.35
C ILE A 317 7.84 -5.83 -9.17
N SER A 318 9.16 -5.68 -9.08
CA SER A 318 9.78 -4.78 -8.12
C SER A 318 9.35 -3.34 -8.41
N SER A 319 9.01 -2.61 -7.34
CA SER A 319 8.88 -1.15 -7.28
C SER A 319 7.69 -0.47 -7.98
N ASP A 320 6.57 -1.16 -8.19
CA ASP A 320 5.38 -0.54 -8.79
C ASP A 320 4.33 -0.19 -7.73
N THR A 321 3.70 0.98 -7.85
CA THR A 321 2.58 1.36 -6.98
C THR A 321 1.33 0.71 -7.53
N ILE A 322 0.73 -0.20 -6.76
CA ILE A 322 -0.46 -0.95 -7.17
C ILE A 322 -1.69 -0.22 -6.63
N PRO A 323 -2.53 0.41 -7.49
CA PRO A 323 -3.74 1.04 -7.01
C PRO A 323 -4.74 -0.03 -6.54
N PRO A 324 -5.49 0.20 -5.44
CA PRO A 324 -6.54 -0.70 -5.00
C PRO A 324 -7.57 -0.94 -6.11
N VAL A 325 -7.97 -2.20 -6.29
CA VAL A 325 -8.90 -2.63 -7.34
C VAL A 325 -10.22 -1.84 -7.28
N PHE A 326 -10.77 -1.59 -6.08
CA PHE A 326 -12.01 -0.82 -5.94
C PHE A 326 -11.88 0.63 -6.40
N ARG A 327 -10.73 1.28 -6.20
CA ARG A 327 -10.47 2.65 -6.69
C ARG A 327 -10.45 2.67 -8.21
N ILE A 328 -9.77 1.70 -8.85
CA ILE A 328 -9.74 1.57 -10.31
C ILE A 328 -11.16 1.35 -10.86
N LEU A 329 -11.93 0.46 -10.25
CA LEU A 329 -13.33 0.20 -10.63
C LEU A 329 -14.20 1.44 -10.49
N THR A 330 -14.01 2.23 -9.43
CA THR A 330 -14.75 3.48 -9.22
C THR A 330 -14.39 4.52 -10.28
N ILE A 331 -13.10 4.68 -10.62
CA ILE A 331 -12.64 5.58 -11.69
C ILE A 331 -13.17 5.11 -13.05
N LEU A 332 -13.17 3.80 -13.30
CA LEU A 332 -13.73 3.21 -14.53
C LEU A 332 -15.24 3.46 -14.62
N GLY A 333 -15.98 3.38 -13.51
CA GLY A 333 -17.38 3.77 -13.44
C GLY A 333 -17.60 5.24 -13.82
N ASN A 334 -16.77 6.14 -13.29
CA ASN A 334 -16.81 7.56 -13.66
C ASN A 334 -16.51 7.78 -15.16
N ALA A 335 -15.57 7.03 -15.73
CA ALA A 335 -15.23 7.11 -17.15
C ALA A 335 -16.41 6.65 -18.03
N TYR A 336 -17.09 5.57 -17.66
CA TYR A 336 -18.30 5.11 -18.36
C TYR A 336 -19.44 6.13 -18.24
N LEU A 337 -19.65 6.74 -17.08
CA LEU A 337 -20.64 7.81 -16.92
C LEU A 337 -20.37 8.99 -17.85
N LYS A 338 -19.10 9.41 -17.94
CA LYS A 338 -18.68 10.51 -18.82
C LYS A 338 -18.95 10.18 -20.29
N ALA A 339 -18.70 8.93 -20.70
CA ALA A 339 -19.03 8.40 -22.02
C ALA A 339 -20.55 8.17 -22.25
N GLY A 340 -21.40 8.43 -21.26
CA GLY A 340 -22.84 8.25 -21.34
C GLY A 340 -23.35 6.82 -21.09
N ASP A 341 -22.46 5.88 -20.78
CA ASP A 341 -22.78 4.47 -20.54
C ASP A 341 -23.09 4.21 -19.07
N ARG A 342 -24.32 4.56 -18.68
CA ARG A 342 -24.81 4.44 -17.30
C ARG A 342 -24.87 3.00 -16.80
N THR A 343 -25.16 2.04 -17.69
CA THR A 343 -25.29 0.63 -17.32
C THR A 343 -23.94 0.05 -16.93
N HIS A 344 -22.90 0.26 -17.75
CA HIS A 344 -21.55 -0.21 -17.40
C HIS A 344 -20.99 0.55 -16.20
N ALA A 345 -21.26 1.86 -16.09
CA ALA A 345 -20.87 2.61 -14.90
C ALA A 345 -21.42 1.99 -13.61
N PHE A 346 -22.72 1.69 -13.60
CA PHE A 346 -23.39 1.04 -12.46
C PHE A 346 -22.74 -0.31 -12.13
N GLN A 347 -22.50 -1.15 -13.13
CA GLN A 347 -21.83 -2.43 -12.94
C GLN A 347 -20.46 -2.27 -12.29
N LYS A 348 -19.67 -1.27 -12.70
CA LYS A 348 -18.34 -1.01 -12.11
C LYS A 348 -18.40 -0.52 -10.68
N TYR A 349 -19.36 0.33 -10.32
CA TYR A 349 -19.56 0.69 -8.92
C TYR A 349 -19.99 -0.50 -8.07
N VAL A 350 -20.87 -1.36 -8.56
CA VAL A 350 -21.28 -2.59 -7.85
C VAL A 350 -20.10 -3.55 -7.68
N GLU A 351 -19.25 -3.72 -8.69
CA GLU A 351 -18.00 -4.46 -8.57
C GLU A 351 -17.09 -3.83 -7.49
N ALA A 352 -16.91 -2.50 -7.47
CA ALA A 352 -16.10 -1.81 -6.46
C ALA A 352 -16.64 -2.00 -5.03
N TRP A 353 -17.97 -1.98 -4.87
CA TRP A 353 -18.62 -2.20 -3.58
C TRP A 353 -18.36 -3.61 -3.06
N LYS A 354 -18.40 -4.62 -3.93
CA LYS A 354 -18.11 -6.02 -3.53
C LYS A 354 -16.69 -6.22 -3.01
N GLU A 355 -15.73 -5.41 -3.47
CA GLU A 355 -14.33 -5.50 -3.05
C GLU A 355 -14.08 -4.89 -1.67
N THR A 356 -14.85 -3.88 -1.24
CA THR A 356 -14.51 -3.09 -0.03
C THR A 356 -15.66 -2.69 0.87
N ALA A 357 -16.90 -2.65 0.38
CA ALA A 357 -18.05 -2.05 1.05
C ALA A 357 -17.83 -0.59 1.52
N HIS A 358 -16.98 0.18 0.83
CA HIS A 358 -16.76 1.59 1.18
C HIS A 358 -17.97 2.46 0.85
N GLU A 359 -18.37 3.30 1.81
CA GLU A 359 -19.55 4.18 1.70
C GLU A 359 -19.45 5.17 0.52
N GLU A 360 -18.24 5.63 0.17
CA GLU A 360 -18.01 6.48 -1.00
C GLU A 360 -18.50 5.84 -2.31
N VAL A 361 -18.42 4.51 -2.43
CA VAL A 361 -18.88 3.77 -3.60
C VAL A 361 -20.40 3.69 -3.57
N LEU A 362 -20.99 3.44 -2.40
CA LEU A 362 -22.45 3.38 -2.25
C LEU A 362 -23.11 4.71 -2.65
N GLN A 363 -22.50 5.84 -2.29
CA GLN A 363 -22.95 7.17 -2.71
C GLN A 363 -22.99 7.35 -4.24
N LYS A 364 -22.20 6.59 -5.01
CA LYS A 364 -22.26 6.54 -6.48
C LYS A 364 -23.33 5.57 -6.99
N ILE A 365 -23.50 4.42 -6.33
CA ILE A 365 -24.47 3.39 -6.71
C ILE A 365 -25.90 3.92 -6.56
N ILE A 366 -26.24 4.54 -5.43
CA ILE A 366 -27.62 4.95 -5.10
C ILE A 366 -28.28 5.80 -6.20
N PRO A 367 -27.74 6.98 -6.57
CA PRO A 367 -28.40 7.83 -7.55
C PRO A 367 -28.51 7.16 -8.91
N LEU A 368 -27.47 6.42 -9.32
CA LEU A 368 -27.43 5.77 -10.62
C LEU A 368 -28.41 4.59 -10.70
N ALA A 369 -28.49 3.75 -9.67
CA ALA A 369 -29.46 2.64 -9.61
C ALA A 369 -30.90 3.16 -9.70
N MET A 370 -31.17 4.27 -9.01
CA MET A 370 -32.49 4.92 -9.00
C MET A 370 -32.84 5.53 -10.37
N GLU A 371 -31.84 6.02 -11.11
CA GLU A 371 -31.99 6.56 -12.46
C GLU A 371 -32.26 5.44 -13.49
N ILE A 372 -31.47 4.37 -13.47
CA ILE A 372 -31.56 3.29 -14.47
C ILE A 372 -32.54 2.16 -14.10
N GLY A 373 -33.11 2.18 -12.90
CA GLY A 373 -34.11 1.21 -12.44
C GLY A 373 -33.53 -0.09 -11.85
N GLU A 374 -32.23 -0.14 -11.54
CA GLU A 374 -31.54 -1.30 -10.94
C GLU A 374 -31.81 -1.45 -9.44
N LEU A 375 -33.09 -1.39 -9.05
CA LEU A 375 -33.54 -1.34 -7.66
C LEU A 375 -33.27 -2.65 -6.90
N ASN A 376 -33.33 -3.80 -7.57
CA ASN A 376 -33.07 -5.11 -6.94
C ASN A 376 -31.63 -5.22 -6.43
N THR A 377 -30.68 -4.79 -7.26
CA THR A 377 -29.25 -4.80 -6.91
C THR A 377 -28.97 -3.81 -5.78
N LEU A 378 -29.54 -2.59 -5.85
CA LEU A 378 -29.42 -1.61 -4.77
C LEU A 378 -30.02 -2.13 -3.46
N LEU A 379 -31.19 -2.77 -3.52
CA LEU A 379 -31.85 -3.33 -2.35
C LEU A 379 -30.97 -4.39 -1.67
N SER A 380 -30.43 -5.34 -2.44
CA SER A 380 -29.55 -6.39 -1.91
C SER A 380 -28.29 -5.81 -1.24
N ILE A 381 -27.76 -4.72 -1.77
CA ILE A 381 -26.61 -4.02 -1.17
C ILE A 381 -26.99 -3.38 0.17
N LEU A 382 -28.12 -2.68 0.23
CA LEU A 382 -28.59 -2.00 1.43
C LEU A 382 -28.99 -3.00 2.54
N GLU A 383 -29.70 -4.07 2.19
CA GLU A 383 -30.07 -5.14 3.13
C GLU A 383 -28.83 -5.75 3.78
N LYS A 384 -27.84 -6.12 2.97
CA LYS A 384 -26.57 -6.65 3.48
C LYS A 384 -25.86 -5.65 4.40
N SER A 385 -25.82 -4.38 4.03
CA SER A 385 -25.19 -3.33 4.85
C SER A 385 -25.86 -3.21 6.23
N VAL A 386 -27.19 -3.33 6.29
CA VAL A 386 -27.95 -3.32 7.55
C VAL A 386 -27.69 -4.59 8.35
N ASP A 387 -27.66 -5.75 7.71
CA ASP A 387 -27.34 -7.03 8.36
C ASP A 387 -25.92 -7.06 8.94
N ASP A 388 -24.97 -6.38 8.29
CA ASP A 388 -23.59 -6.20 8.75
C ASP A 388 -23.46 -5.12 9.85
N GLY A 389 -24.57 -4.46 10.24
CA GLY A 389 -24.65 -3.59 11.42
C GLY A 389 -24.79 -2.08 11.14
N ASP A 390 -24.87 -1.63 9.89
CA ASP A 390 -25.15 -0.23 9.55
C ASP A 390 -26.67 0.02 9.48
N ASP A 391 -27.30 0.06 10.66
CA ASP A 391 -28.73 0.29 10.85
C ASP A 391 -29.09 1.77 11.13
N SER A 392 -28.26 2.68 10.61
CA SER A 392 -28.48 4.11 10.75
C SER A 392 -29.84 4.56 10.17
N ILE A 393 -30.40 5.62 10.75
CA ILE A 393 -31.72 6.13 10.31
C ILE A 393 -31.75 6.47 8.82
N ASP A 394 -30.66 7.03 8.28
CA ASP A 394 -30.53 7.37 6.86
C ASP A 394 -30.48 6.12 5.98
N LYS A 395 -29.78 5.06 6.41
CA LYS A 395 -29.71 3.80 5.67
C LYS A 395 -31.06 3.09 5.63
N LEU A 396 -31.74 3.02 6.77
CA LEU A 396 -33.08 2.42 6.88
C LEU A 396 -34.14 3.23 6.12
N ASP A 397 -34.08 4.57 6.15
CA ASP A 397 -34.95 5.43 5.34
C ASP A 397 -34.74 5.14 3.84
N LEU A 398 -33.48 5.10 3.40
CA LEU A 398 -33.15 4.77 2.01
C LEU A 398 -33.64 3.38 1.60
N LEU A 399 -33.44 2.37 2.45
CA LEU A 399 -33.93 1.01 2.24
C LEU A 399 -35.47 1.00 2.07
N ALA A 400 -36.19 1.70 2.94
CA ALA A 400 -37.64 1.83 2.86
C ALA A 400 -38.08 2.58 1.59
N VAL A 401 -37.37 3.63 1.18
CA VAL A 401 -37.62 4.35 -0.08
C VAL A 401 -37.45 3.43 -1.29
N VAL A 402 -36.45 2.55 -1.31
CA VAL A 402 -36.26 1.57 -2.39
C VAL A 402 -37.41 0.55 -2.41
N TYR A 403 -37.85 0.02 -1.26
CA TYR A 403 -39.04 -0.84 -1.19
C TYR A 403 -40.31 -0.14 -1.73
N ILE A 404 -40.51 1.13 -1.39
CA ILE A 404 -41.63 1.93 -1.92
C ILE A 404 -41.57 2.01 -3.44
N LYS A 405 -40.39 2.26 -4.02
CA LYS A 405 -40.21 2.31 -5.47
C LYS A 405 -40.48 0.97 -6.16
N GLN A 406 -40.20 -0.14 -5.48
CA GLN A 406 -40.56 -1.49 -5.95
C GLN A 406 -42.03 -1.86 -5.69
N GLN A 407 -42.85 -0.96 -5.17
CA GLN A 407 -44.24 -1.22 -4.74
C GLN A 407 -44.37 -2.26 -3.61
N ASN A 408 -43.29 -2.53 -2.88
CA ASN A 408 -43.31 -3.41 -1.72
C ASN A 408 -43.64 -2.62 -0.44
N LEU A 409 -44.89 -2.12 -0.37
CA LEU A 409 -45.35 -1.27 0.73
C LEU A 409 -45.30 -1.98 2.08
N THR A 410 -45.50 -3.30 2.12
CA THR A 410 -45.44 -4.10 3.35
C THR A 410 -44.06 -4.05 3.99
N ARG A 411 -42.99 -4.26 3.21
CA ARG A 411 -41.61 -4.18 3.73
C ARG A 411 -41.24 -2.76 4.12
N ALA A 412 -41.60 -1.77 3.30
CA ALA A 412 -41.36 -0.36 3.63
C ALA A 412 -42.01 0.04 4.98
N LEU A 413 -43.25 -0.41 5.20
CA LEU A 413 -44.00 -0.16 6.42
C LEU A 413 -43.36 -0.81 7.64
N GLN A 414 -42.87 -2.06 7.52
CA GLN A 414 -42.11 -2.72 8.59
C GLN A 414 -40.86 -1.93 8.99
N VAL A 415 -40.09 -1.44 8.02
CA VAL A 415 -38.88 -0.65 8.29
C VAL A 415 -39.23 0.67 9.00
N TYR A 416 -40.23 1.40 8.53
CA TYR A 416 -40.61 2.65 9.17
C TYR A 416 -41.28 2.46 10.54
N GLU A 417 -42.00 1.37 10.77
CA GLU A 417 -42.53 1.01 12.10
C GLU A 417 -41.38 0.77 13.09
N GLN A 418 -40.34 0.05 12.66
CA GLN A 418 -39.13 -0.13 13.48
C GLN A 418 -38.40 1.18 13.74
N LEU A 419 -38.25 2.03 12.72
CA LEU A 419 -37.67 3.37 12.89
C LEU A 419 -38.46 4.22 13.87
N HIS A 420 -39.79 4.15 13.85
CA HIS A 420 -40.63 4.91 14.77
C HIS A 420 -40.52 4.40 16.21
N ILE A 421 -40.41 3.08 16.42
CA ILE A 421 -40.14 2.52 17.76
C ILE A 421 -38.82 3.06 18.33
N ARG A 422 -37.78 3.17 17.50
CA ARG A 422 -36.45 3.66 17.91
C ARG A 422 -36.40 5.18 18.04
N TYR A 423 -37.16 5.90 17.22
CA TYR A 423 -37.16 7.36 17.12
C TYR A 423 -38.60 7.90 17.10
N PRO A 424 -39.33 7.82 18.22
CA PRO A 424 -40.76 8.11 18.27
C PRO A 424 -41.09 9.55 17.89
N ASP A 425 -40.20 10.50 18.19
CA ASP A 425 -40.43 11.94 17.94
C ASP A 425 -39.88 12.42 16.57
N ASN A 426 -39.37 11.50 15.73
CA ASN A 426 -38.82 11.89 14.44
C ASN A 426 -39.94 12.24 13.43
N ILE A 427 -40.12 13.54 13.20
CA ILE A 427 -41.15 14.09 12.31
C ILE A 427 -41.07 13.51 10.89
N HIS A 428 -39.87 13.23 10.36
CA HIS A 428 -39.72 12.66 9.02
C HIS A 428 -40.31 11.24 8.96
N VAL A 429 -39.95 10.40 9.92
CA VAL A 429 -40.43 9.02 10.04
C VAL A 429 -41.95 8.98 10.22
N ILE A 430 -42.50 9.82 11.10
CA ILE A 430 -43.96 9.89 11.32
C ILE A 430 -44.69 10.27 10.02
N LYS A 431 -44.20 11.28 9.28
CA LYS A 431 -44.80 11.67 7.99
C LYS A 431 -44.75 10.56 6.95
N ARG A 432 -43.68 9.77 6.91
CA ARG A 432 -43.56 8.60 6.02
C ARG A 432 -44.55 7.50 6.39
N LEU A 433 -44.70 7.19 7.68
CA LEU A 433 -45.68 6.22 8.17
C LEU A 433 -47.12 6.62 7.86
N ILE A 434 -47.50 7.88 8.11
CA ILE A 434 -48.83 8.40 7.75
C ILE A 434 -49.11 8.13 6.27
N GLY A 435 -48.17 8.46 5.38
CA GLY A 435 -48.32 8.23 3.95
C GLY A 435 -48.47 6.75 3.58
N LEU A 436 -47.74 5.85 4.26
CA LEU A 436 -47.80 4.41 4.02
C LEU A 436 -49.07 3.77 4.58
N TYR A 437 -49.52 4.14 5.77
CA TYR A 437 -50.78 3.68 6.34
C TYR A 437 -51.97 4.13 5.50
N ALA A 438 -51.97 5.39 5.04
CA ALA A 438 -52.99 5.88 4.12
C ALA A 438 -53.03 5.06 2.81
N LYS A 439 -51.86 4.78 2.22
CA LYS A 439 -51.76 3.94 1.01
C LYS A 439 -52.18 2.48 1.22
N THR A 440 -52.06 1.96 2.44
CA THR A 440 -52.43 0.58 2.79
C THR A 440 -53.82 0.46 3.44
N GLY A 441 -54.55 1.57 3.59
CA GLY A 441 -55.92 1.61 4.11
C GLY A 441 -56.04 1.52 5.64
N GLN A 442 -54.97 1.78 6.39
CA GLN A 442 -54.94 1.73 7.86
C GLN A 442 -55.27 3.10 8.47
N ASN A 443 -56.50 3.58 8.29
CA ASN A 443 -56.91 4.95 8.66
C ASN A 443 -56.81 5.25 10.17
N ASP A 444 -57.12 4.28 11.03
CA ASP A 444 -57.05 4.47 12.49
C ASP A 444 -55.62 4.86 12.93
N LYS A 445 -54.60 4.17 12.38
CA LYS A 445 -53.19 4.49 12.64
C LYS A 445 -52.75 5.84 12.05
N VAL A 446 -53.42 6.31 11.00
CA VAL A 446 -53.14 7.65 10.43
C VAL A 446 -53.60 8.73 11.40
N GLU A 447 -54.80 8.58 11.99
CA GLU A 447 -55.34 9.54 12.96
C GLU A 447 -54.43 9.64 14.20
N ASP A 448 -54.01 8.50 14.75
CA ASP A 448 -53.11 8.44 15.91
C ASP A 448 -51.79 9.21 15.67
N LEU A 449 -51.17 8.99 14.51
CA LEU A 449 -49.90 9.67 14.16
C LEU A 449 -50.08 11.15 13.82
N ILE A 450 -51.25 11.57 13.31
CA ILE A 450 -51.54 12.99 13.08
C ILE A 450 -51.68 13.73 14.41
N ILE A 451 -52.33 13.11 15.40
CA ILE A 451 -52.43 13.66 16.76
C ILE A 451 -51.03 13.80 17.36
N GLN A 452 -50.15 12.82 17.15
CA GLN A 452 -48.77 12.89 17.63
C GLN A 452 -47.94 14.04 17.01
N LEU A 453 -48.30 14.54 15.83
CA LEU A 453 -47.62 15.66 15.17
C LEU A 453 -48.11 17.05 15.62
N GLN A 454 -49.22 17.12 16.38
CA GLN A 454 -49.80 18.36 16.90
C GLN A 454 -49.23 18.68 18.28
#